data_AF-A0A925UIH9-F1
#
_entry.id   AF-A0A925UIH9-F1
#
_cell.length_a   1.000
_cell.length_b   1.000
_cell.length_c   1.000
_cell.angle_alpha   90.00
_cell.angle_beta   90.00
_cell.angle_gamma   90.00
#
_symmetry.space_group_name_H-M   'P 1'
#
loop_
_entity.id
_entity.type
_entity.pdbx_description
1 polymer ?
#
loop_
_entity_poly.entity_id
_entity_poly.type
_entity_poly.pdbx_seq_one_letter_code
_entity_poly.pdbx_strand_id
1 'polypeptide(L)'
;MPLRAAAPRRSFIVRAGAAMLCCALAAGVAAQARAPAGAPQKVLRYAMRIAETGFDPAQVTDLYSNTLIANVFEAPYLIEFQARPVRVRPNTAVAMPEVSADFTTFTVRIKPGIFFADDPAFDGKKRELVAEDYVYAIKRHFDPRWKSGKLSGLQNNKMLGLDELRDAAIKGKKPFDYDTPAEGLKAIDRYTLRFKLAQPTPRFIDELTDPATVGAVAREVVERYGD
;
A
#
# COMPACT_ATOMS: atom_id res chain seq x y z
N MET A 1 -49.96 -68.95 -2.15
CA MET A 1 -51.41 -69.04 -1.88
C MET A 1 -51.66 -68.46 -0.48
N PRO A 2 -52.43 -67.37 -0.27
CA PRO A 2 -52.82 -66.28 -1.16
C PRO A 2 -52.33 -64.88 -0.69
N LEU A 3 -52.44 -63.90 -1.59
CA LEU A 3 -52.32 -62.45 -1.39
C LEU A 3 -53.33 -61.91 -0.36
N ARG A 4 -52.99 -60.80 0.29
CA ARG A 4 -53.97 -59.75 0.61
C ARG A 4 -53.41 -58.36 0.37
N ALA A 5 -53.93 -57.75 -0.68
CA ALA A 5 -53.81 -56.33 -0.99
C ALA A 5 -54.68 -55.50 -0.03
N ALA A 6 -54.21 -54.31 0.32
CA ALA A 6 -55.05 -53.26 0.89
C ALA A 6 -54.77 -51.95 0.12
N ALA A 7 -55.82 -51.45 -0.53
CA ALA A 7 -55.86 -50.16 -1.23
C ALA A 7 -56.46 -49.08 -0.29
N PRO A 8 -56.42 -47.79 -0.67
CA PRO A 8 -56.09 -46.68 0.22
C PRO A 8 -57.31 -45.88 0.71
N ARG A 9 -57.09 -45.01 1.71
CA ARG A 9 -57.98 -43.87 1.99
C ARG A 9 -57.17 -42.58 2.17
N ARG A 10 -57.43 -41.64 1.26
CA ARG A 10 -57.06 -40.23 1.28
C ARG A 10 -57.77 -39.53 2.44
N SER A 11 -57.13 -38.55 3.09
CA SER A 11 -57.58 -37.15 3.07
C SER A 11 -56.93 -36.28 4.17
N PHE A 12 -56.19 -35.27 3.69
CA PHE A 12 -56.20 -33.85 4.13
C PHE A 12 -55.80 -33.45 5.56
N ILE A 13 -55.28 -32.20 5.63
CA ILE A 13 -55.04 -31.32 6.79
C ILE A 13 -53.61 -31.48 7.37
N VAL A 14 -52.71 -30.49 7.45
CA VAL A 14 -52.78 -29.03 7.21
C VAL A 14 -51.35 -28.52 6.93
N ARG A 15 -51.26 -27.55 6.01
CA ARG A 15 -50.10 -26.66 5.84
C ARG A 15 -50.03 -25.71 7.04
N ALA A 16 -48.98 -25.78 7.85
CA ALA A 16 -48.52 -24.65 8.67
C ALA A 16 -47.10 -24.93 9.16
N GLY A 17 -46.13 -24.09 8.77
CA GLY A 17 -44.75 -24.22 9.24
C GLY A 17 -43.67 -23.68 8.31
N ALA A 18 -44.00 -22.81 7.36
CA ALA A 18 -43.01 -22.06 6.58
C ALA A 18 -42.95 -20.61 7.11
N ALA A 19 -42.39 -20.43 8.31
CA ALA A 19 -42.10 -19.10 8.88
C ALA A 19 -41.10 -19.21 10.04
N MET A 20 -39.94 -19.83 9.83
CA MET A 20 -38.83 -19.73 10.78
C MET A 20 -37.48 -19.98 10.09
N LEU A 21 -37.18 -19.23 9.02
CA LEU A 21 -35.87 -19.27 8.37
C LEU A 21 -35.46 -17.93 7.74
N CYS A 22 -35.69 -16.81 8.43
CA CYS A 22 -35.28 -15.48 7.96
C CYS A 22 -34.54 -14.62 9.01
N CYS A 23 -33.97 -15.20 10.08
CA CYS A 23 -33.24 -14.43 11.10
C CYS A 23 -31.78 -14.87 11.29
N ALA A 24 -31.11 -15.41 10.26
CA ALA A 24 -29.71 -15.85 10.37
C ALA A 24 -28.72 -15.05 9.48
N LEU A 25 -29.10 -13.89 8.94
CA LEU A 25 -28.28 -13.15 7.95
C LEU A 25 -27.82 -11.73 8.37
N ALA A 26 -27.79 -11.40 9.67
CA ALA A 26 -27.45 -10.05 10.11
C ALA A 26 -26.51 -9.97 11.34
N ALA A 27 -25.57 -10.90 11.49
CA ALA A 27 -24.56 -10.83 12.56
C ALA A 27 -23.15 -11.17 12.04
N GLY A 28 -22.76 -10.55 10.94
CA GLY A 28 -21.39 -10.57 10.41
C GLY A 28 -20.67 -9.23 10.61
N VAL A 29 -20.93 -8.52 11.72
CA VAL A 29 -20.10 -7.38 12.09
C VAL A 29 -18.78 -7.94 12.61
N ALA A 30 -17.73 -7.79 11.81
CA ALA A 30 -16.36 -8.10 12.21
C ALA A 30 -16.04 -7.36 13.51
N ALA A 31 -16.08 -8.07 14.63
CA ALA A 31 -15.55 -7.58 15.88
C ALA A 31 -14.04 -7.37 15.69
N GLN A 32 -13.62 -6.12 15.50
CA GLN A 32 -12.22 -5.75 15.67
C GLN A 32 -11.84 -6.18 17.09
N ALA A 33 -10.96 -7.16 17.20
CA ALA A 33 -10.41 -7.60 18.48
C ALA A 33 -9.73 -6.40 19.14
N ARG A 34 -10.45 -5.76 20.07
CA ARG A 34 -9.88 -4.70 20.90
C ARG A 34 -8.92 -5.39 21.86
N ALA A 35 -7.66 -4.98 21.85
CA ALA A 35 -6.65 -5.55 22.74
C ALA A 35 -7.18 -5.56 24.19
N PRO A 36 -6.98 -6.64 24.96
CA PRO A 36 -7.50 -6.74 26.31
C PRO A 36 -6.98 -5.58 27.15
N ALA A 37 -7.90 -4.84 27.78
CA ALA A 37 -7.56 -3.79 28.71
C ALA A 37 -6.70 -4.40 29.85
N GLY A 38 -5.49 -3.87 30.05
CA GLY A 38 -4.58 -4.33 31.10
C GLY A 38 -3.46 -5.29 30.66
N ALA A 39 -3.29 -5.58 29.36
CA ALA A 39 -2.08 -6.23 28.89
C ALA A 39 -0.84 -5.38 29.25
N PRO A 40 0.25 -5.97 29.77
CA PRO A 40 1.46 -5.22 30.08
C PRO A 40 1.98 -4.54 28.82
N GLN A 41 2.27 -3.24 28.91
CA GLN A 41 2.79 -2.48 27.79
C GLN A 41 4.12 -3.09 27.33
N LYS A 42 4.19 -3.51 26.07
CA LYS A 42 5.46 -3.95 25.47
C LYS A 42 6.24 -2.70 25.07
N VAL A 43 7.25 -2.34 25.87
CA VAL A 43 8.07 -1.15 25.65
C VAL A 43 9.46 -1.56 25.18
N LEU A 44 9.84 -1.09 23.99
CA LEU A 44 11.23 -1.12 23.52
C LEU A 44 11.85 0.26 23.74
N ARG A 45 12.99 0.31 24.46
CA ARG A 45 13.80 1.52 24.59
C ARG A 45 15.04 1.36 23.71
N TYR A 46 15.19 2.22 22.72
CA TYR A 46 16.30 2.18 21.77
C TYR A 46 17.11 3.48 21.87
N ALA A 47 18.43 3.35 22.02
CA ALA A 47 19.32 4.51 22.09
C ALA A 47 19.88 4.81 20.69
N MET A 48 19.54 5.99 20.15
CA MET A 48 20.16 6.49 18.92
C MET A 48 21.45 7.23 19.26
N ARG A 49 22.48 7.06 18.42
CA ARG A 49 23.80 7.69 18.66
C ARG A 49 23.78 9.19 18.40
N ILE A 50 22.90 9.66 17.52
CA ILE A 50 22.61 11.07 17.26
C ILE A 50 21.09 11.23 17.07
N ALA A 51 20.61 12.47 17.15
CA ALA A 51 19.22 12.80 16.83
C ALA A 51 18.95 12.63 15.33
N GLU A 52 17.69 12.35 14.99
CA GLU A 52 17.15 12.41 13.65
C GLU A 52 17.24 13.81 13.04
N THR A 53 17.30 13.89 11.72
CA THR A 53 17.27 15.16 10.99
C THR A 53 15.86 15.56 10.55
N GLY A 54 14.94 14.59 10.44
CA GLY A 54 13.53 14.82 10.13
C GLY A 54 12.76 13.52 9.90
N PHE A 55 11.48 13.65 9.57
CA PHE A 55 10.58 12.51 9.33
C PHE A 55 10.01 12.46 7.92
N ASP A 56 10.36 13.41 7.06
CA ASP A 56 9.93 13.42 5.67
C ASP A 56 10.85 12.54 4.81
N PRO A 57 10.34 11.42 4.24
CA PRO A 57 11.14 10.53 3.39
C PRO A 57 11.81 11.25 2.21
N ALA A 58 11.17 12.28 1.66
CA ALA A 58 11.67 13.03 0.52
C ALA A 58 12.87 13.92 0.85
N GLN A 59 13.07 14.32 2.11
CA GLN A 59 14.12 15.26 2.50
C GLN A 59 15.30 14.60 3.21
N VAL A 60 15.08 13.51 3.94
CA VAL A 60 16.14 12.91 4.76
C VAL A 60 17.01 11.91 4.01
N THR A 61 18.27 11.82 4.42
CA THR A 61 19.26 10.88 3.87
C THR A 61 20.05 10.11 4.94
N ASP A 62 19.93 10.51 6.21
CA ASP A 62 20.68 9.89 7.31
C ASP A 62 20.03 8.58 7.80
N LEU A 63 20.87 7.72 8.36
CA LEU A 63 20.47 6.40 8.84
C LEU A 63 19.44 6.45 9.99
N TYR A 64 19.50 7.46 10.86
CA TYR A 64 18.67 7.52 12.07
C TYR A 64 17.24 7.92 11.72
N SER A 65 17.08 8.95 10.89
CA SER A 65 15.78 9.33 10.32
C SER A 65 15.17 8.18 9.51
N ASN A 66 15.94 7.53 8.63
CA ASN A 66 15.46 6.38 7.87
C ASN A 66 15.04 5.20 8.78
N THR A 67 15.74 4.99 9.90
CA THR A 67 15.35 3.97 10.90
C THR A 67 13.99 4.27 11.50
N LEU A 68 13.70 5.54 11.83
CA LEU A 68 12.39 5.94 12.37
C LEU A 68 11.30 5.87 11.30
N ILE A 69 11.58 6.38 10.10
CA ILE A 69 10.68 6.36 8.93
C ILE A 69 10.24 4.94 8.56
N ALA A 70 11.14 3.97 8.66
CA ALA A 70 10.82 2.56 8.39
C ALA A 70 9.81 1.95 9.38
N ASN A 71 9.45 2.65 10.46
CA ASN A 71 8.40 2.27 11.41
C ASN A 71 7.11 3.12 11.25
N VAL A 72 7.09 4.06 10.30
CA VAL A 72 5.98 5.00 10.06
C VAL A 72 5.38 4.79 8.67
N PHE A 73 6.21 4.57 7.67
CA PHE A 73 5.82 4.43 6.27
C PHE A 73 6.07 3.01 5.76
N GLU A 74 5.22 2.56 4.85
CA GLU A 74 5.22 1.18 4.38
C GLU A 74 5.47 1.11 2.86
N ALA A 75 6.58 0.49 2.47
CA ALA A 75 6.87 0.08 1.10
C ALA A 75 6.01 -1.14 0.70
N PRO A 76 5.79 -1.41 -0.60
CA PRO A 76 5.02 -2.58 -1.04
C PRO A 76 5.64 -3.92 -0.64
N TYR A 77 6.95 -3.97 -0.45
CA TYR A 77 7.69 -5.16 -0.05
C TYR A 77 8.59 -4.90 1.15
N LEU A 78 9.08 -5.98 1.75
CA LEU A 78 10.06 -5.97 2.84
C LEU A 78 11.13 -7.03 2.60
N ILE A 79 12.31 -6.80 3.16
CA ILE A 79 13.34 -7.82 3.28
C ILE A 79 12.95 -8.80 4.40
N GLU A 80 12.95 -10.10 4.10
CA GLU A 80 12.76 -11.14 5.09
C GLU A 80 14.11 -11.47 5.77
N PHE A 81 14.47 -10.66 6.77
CA PHE A 81 15.77 -10.73 7.45
C PHE A 81 16.10 -12.07 8.11
N GLN A 82 15.10 -12.89 8.41
CA GLN A 82 15.30 -14.21 9.02
C GLN A 82 15.49 -15.33 7.99
N ALA A 83 15.15 -15.08 6.72
CA ALA A 83 15.32 -16.07 5.66
C ALA A 83 16.82 -16.27 5.34
N ARG A 84 17.19 -17.52 5.04
CA ARG A 84 18.52 -17.91 4.56
C ARG A 84 18.32 -18.83 3.34
N PRO A 85 18.63 -18.39 2.11
CA PRO A 85 19.14 -17.05 1.73
C PRO A 85 18.12 -15.93 1.99
N VAL A 86 18.61 -14.68 2.06
CA VAL A 86 17.76 -13.49 2.18
C VAL A 86 16.82 -13.42 0.98
N ARG A 87 15.55 -13.09 1.24
CA ARG A 87 14.53 -12.95 0.20
C ARG A 87 13.64 -11.74 0.47
N VAL A 88 13.03 -11.23 -0.59
CA VAL A 88 11.98 -10.21 -0.51
C VAL A 88 10.63 -10.91 -0.25
N ARG A 89 9.76 -10.29 0.55
CA ARG A 89 8.38 -10.74 0.76
C ARG A 89 7.39 -9.57 0.63
N PRO A 90 6.11 -9.86 0.33
CA PRO A 90 5.06 -8.83 0.34
C PRO A 90 4.89 -8.16 1.71
N ASN A 91 4.51 -6.88 1.67
CA ASN A 91 4.16 -6.07 2.84
C ASN A 91 2.75 -5.47 2.69
N THR A 92 2.61 -4.39 1.93
CA THR A 92 1.30 -3.86 1.49
C THR A 92 0.87 -4.42 0.15
N ALA A 93 1.76 -5.09 -0.60
CA ALA A 93 1.41 -5.84 -1.80
C ALA A 93 0.70 -7.17 -1.48
N VAL A 94 -0.12 -7.65 -2.42
CA VAL A 94 -0.83 -8.95 -2.32
C VAL A 94 0.11 -10.13 -2.56
N ALA A 95 1.07 -9.98 -3.47
CA ALA A 95 2.03 -11.01 -3.88
C ALA A 95 3.30 -10.32 -4.42
N MET A 96 4.31 -11.11 -4.80
CA MET A 96 5.48 -10.63 -5.54
C MET A 96 5.05 -9.94 -6.87
N PRO A 97 5.85 -9.01 -7.41
CA PRO A 97 5.43 -8.28 -8.59
C PRO A 97 5.39 -9.21 -9.81
N GLU A 98 4.47 -8.95 -10.71
CA GLU A 98 4.54 -9.50 -12.06
C GLU A 98 5.61 -8.74 -12.81
N VAL A 99 6.65 -9.44 -13.28
CA VAL A 99 7.80 -8.85 -13.97
C VAL A 99 7.79 -9.32 -15.42
N SER A 100 7.91 -8.37 -16.36
CA SER A 100 8.03 -8.71 -17.77
C SER A 100 9.33 -9.46 -18.07
N ALA A 101 9.34 -10.26 -19.13
CA ALA A 101 10.49 -11.12 -19.48
C ALA A 101 11.79 -10.33 -19.77
N ASP A 102 11.67 -9.06 -20.15
CA ASP A 102 12.77 -8.14 -20.42
C ASP A 102 13.20 -7.32 -19.18
N PHE A 103 12.57 -7.55 -18.01
CA PHE A 103 12.84 -6.84 -16.75
C PHE A 103 12.68 -5.31 -16.84
N THR A 104 11.78 -4.83 -17.70
CA THR A 104 11.50 -3.39 -17.84
C THR A 104 10.16 -2.98 -17.24
N THR A 105 9.23 -3.92 -17.03
CA THR A 105 7.89 -3.62 -16.49
C THR A 105 7.65 -4.44 -15.22
N PHE A 106 7.22 -3.75 -14.17
CA PHE A 106 6.90 -4.34 -12.87
C PHE A 106 5.48 -3.92 -12.49
N THR A 107 4.60 -4.89 -12.26
CA THR A 107 3.22 -4.65 -11.83
C THR A 107 3.05 -5.15 -10.40
N VAL A 108 2.64 -4.25 -9.51
CA VAL A 108 2.43 -4.48 -8.10
C VAL A 108 0.94 -4.33 -7.79
N ARG A 109 0.33 -5.40 -7.26
CA ARG A 109 -1.03 -5.36 -6.75
C ARG A 109 -1.01 -5.01 -5.27
N ILE A 110 -1.59 -3.87 -4.90
CA ILE A 110 -1.73 -3.41 -3.52
C ILE A 110 -2.90 -4.11 -2.84
N LYS A 111 -2.73 -4.45 -1.57
CA LYS A 111 -3.73 -5.12 -0.74
C LYS A 111 -4.81 -4.11 -0.32
N PRO A 112 -6.10 -4.34 -0.65
CA PRO A 112 -7.19 -3.51 -0.17
C PRO A 112 -7.37 -3.58 1.35
N GLY A 113 -7.99 -2.55 1.94
CA GLY A 113 -8.33 -2.51 3.36
C GLY A 113 -7.17 -2.17 4.30
N ILE A 114 -6.07 -1.63 3.77
CA ILE A 114 -5.03 -0.96 4.56
C ILE A 114 -5.44 0.51 4.69
N PHE A 115 -5.32 1.10 5.88
CA PHE A 115 -5.71 2.48 6.14
C PHE A 115 -4.55 3.26 6.74
N PHE A 116 -4.44 4.53 6.36
CA PHE A 116 -3.56 5.47 7.06
C PHE A 116 -4.05 5.69 8.50
N ALA A 117 -3.14 6.14 9.37
CA ALA A 117 -3.52 6.63 10.69
C ALA A 117 -4.50 7.81 10.56
N ASP A 118 -5.41 7.96 11.53
CA ASP A 118 -6.39 9.04 11.50
C ASP A 118 -5.69 10.41 11.55
N ASP A 119 -6.11 11.33 10.67
CA ASP A 119 -5.58 12.69 10.58
C ASP A 119 -6.72 13.69 10.24
N PRO A 120 -6.71 14.93 10.78
CA PRO A 120 -7.63 15.99 10.38
C PRO A 120 -7.70 16.27 8.87
N ALA A 121 -6.66 15.97 8.10
CA ALA A 121 -6.64 16.08 6.64
C ALA A 121 -7.66 15.18 5.93
N PHE A 122 -8.18 14.16 6.62
CA PHE A 122 -9.16 13.25 6.07
C PHE A 122 -10.61 13.61 6.43
N ASP A 123 -10.84 14.74 7.11
CA ASP A 123 -12.17 15.22 7.52
C ASP A 123 -13.00 14.16 8.26
N GLY A 124 -12.35 13.41 9.15
CA GLY A 124 -12.98 12.34 9.95
C GLY A 124 -13.32 11.07 9.17
N LYS A 125 -12.90 10.95 7.90
CA LYS A 125 -13.06 9.74 7.09
C LYS A 125 -11.84 8.84 7.24
N LYS A 126 -12.06 7.52 7.25
CA LYS A 126 -10.96 6.57 7.12
C LYS A 126 -10.35 6.66 5.72
N ARG A 127 -9.06 6.96 5.63
CA ARG A 127 -8.34 7.02 4.36
C ARG A 127 -7.66 5.69 4.05
N GLU A 128 -8.21 4.96 3.10
CA GLU A 128 -7.66 3.67 2.64
C GLU A 128 -6.46 3.90 1.72
N LEU A 129 -5.35 3.19 1.92
CA LEU A 129 -4.18 3.18 1.05
C LEU A 129 -4.52 2.69 -0.37
N VAL A 130 -4.06 3.42 -1.39
CA VAL A 130 -4.27 3.12 -2.81
C VAL A 130 -2.96 3.26 -3.61
N ALA A 131 -2.97 2.81 -4.87
CA ALA A 131 -1.79 2.87 -5.75
C ALA A 131 -1.29 4.31 -5.99
N GLU A 132 -2.20 5.29 -6.09
CA GLU A 132 -1.87 6.71 -6.20
C GLU A 132 -0.98 7.24 -5.06
N ASP A 133 -1.09 6.69 -3.85
CA ASP A 133 -0.29 7.16 -2.70
C ASP A 133 1.21 6.85 -2.90
N TYR A 134 1.50 5.73 -3.58
CA TYR A 134 2.86 5.37 -4.00
C TYR A 134 3.34 6.24 -5.17
N VAL A 135 2.47 6.49 -6.16
CA VAL A 135 2.79 7.38 -7.28
C VAL A 135 3.15 8.77 -6.77
N TYR A 136 2.35 9.30 -5.85
CA TYR A 136 2.57 10.59 -5.23
C TYR A 136 3.90 10.61 -4.46
N ALA A 137 4.12 9.66 -3.56
CA ALA A 137 5.34 9.59 -2.75
C ALA A 137 6.62 9.57 -3.61
N ILE A 138 6.64 8.75 -4.67
CA ILE A 138 7.80 8.67 -5.57
C ILE A 138 7.98 9.97 -6.37
N LYS A 139 6.89 10.57 -6.87
CA LYS A 139 6.94 11.86 -7.56
C LYS A 139 7.48 13.00 -6.68
N ARG A 140 7.27 12.96 -5.35
CA ARG A 140 7.85 13.95 -4.44
C ARG A 140 9.38 13.99 -4.51
N HIS A 141 10.04 12.86 -4.78
CA HIS A 141 11.49 12.88 -4.95
C HIS A 141 11.94 13.61 -6.23
N PHE A 142 11.09 13.65 -7.27
CA PHE A 142 11.35 14.33 -8.55
C PHE A 142 10.97 15.81 -8.53
N ASP A 143 10.04 16.21 -7.67
CA ASP A 143 9.69 17.62 -7.45
C ASP A 143 10.90 18.40 -6.87
N PRO A 144 11.42 19.42 -7.58
CA PRO A 144 12.55 20.22 -7.12
C PRO A 144 12.34 20.91 -5.78
N ARG A 145 11.08 21.16 -5.37
CA ARG A 145 10.75 21.77 -4.08
C ARG A 145 11.37 20.99 -2.92
N TRP A 146 11.29 19.66 -2.96
CA TRP A 146 11.71 18.80 -1.84
C TRP A 146 13.22 18.61 -1.74
N LYS A 147 13.99 19.00 -2.77
CA LYS A 147 15.46 18.88 -2.78
C LYS A 147 15.95 17.49 -2.35
N SER A 148 15.25 16.46 -2.84
CA SER A 148 15.49 15.08 -2.42
C SER A 148 16.93 14.63 -2.65
N GLY A 149 17.63 14.30 -1.57
CA GLY A 149 18.97 13.72 -1.63
C GLY A 149 19.01 12.30 -2.21
N LYS A 150 17.84 11.66 -2.38
CA LYS A 150 17.68 10.31 -2.96
C LYS A 150 17.36 10.33 -4.45
N LEU A 151 17.12 11.51 -5.04
CA LEU A 151 16.69 11.66 -6.44
C LEU A 151 17.61 10.91 -7.41
N SER A 152 18.94 11.06 -7.27
CA SER A 152 19.89 10.42 -8.19
C SER A 152 19.77 8.90 -8.23
N GLY A 153 19.47 8.26 -7.09
CA GLY A 153 19.19 6.83 -7.01
C GLY A 153 17.97 6.44 -7.84
N LEU A 154 16.87 7.18 -7.69
CA LEU A 154 15.64 6.96 -8.45
C LEU A 154 15.79 7.23 -9.96
N GLN A 155 16.58 8.24 -10.34
CA GLN A 155 16.87 8.53 -11.76
C GLN A 155 17.64 7.40 -12.43
N ASN A 156 18.51 6.70 -11.68
CA ASN A 156 19.24 5.54 -12.22
C ASN A 156 18.32 4.38 -12.63
N ASN A 157 17.11 4.30 -12.07
CA ASN A 157 16.10 3.32 -12.48
C ASN A 157 15.48 3.66 -13.85
N LYS A 158 15.67 4.88 -14.35
CA LYS A 158 15.17 5.36 -15.65
C LYS A 158 13.68 5.10 -15.86
N MET A 159 12.88 5.44 -14.86
CA MET A 159 11.42 5.42 -14.96
C MET A 159 10.97 6.45 -16.00
N LEU A 160 10.40 5.97 -17.11
CA LEU A 160 10.06 6.80 -18.27
C LEU A 160 9.16 8.00 -17.90
N GLY A 161 9.52 9.21 -18.34
CA GLY A 161 8.68 10.40 -18.18
C GLY A 161 8.86 11.16 -16.86
N LEU A 162 9.52 10.61 -15.84
CA LEU A 162 9.68 11.31 -14.56
C LEU A 162 10.77 12.40 -14.63
N ASP A 163 11.86 12.14 -15.33
CA ASP A 163 12.92 13.14 -15.56
C ASP A 163 12.41 14.28 -16.43
N GLU A 164 11.67 13.96 -17.49
CA GLU A 164 11.07 14.95 -18.38
C GLU A 164 10.05 15.83 -17.64
N LEU A 165 9.24 15.23 -16.76
CA LEU A 165 8.28 15.95 -15.92
C LEU A 165 8.98 16.91 -14.96
N ARG A 166 10.08 16.45 -14.35
CA ARG A 166 10.94 17.29 -13.50
C ARG A 166 11.55 18.45 -14.29
N ASP A 167 12.16 18.17 -15.43
CA ASP A 167 12.82 19.18 -16.27
C ASP A 167 11.85 20.24 -16.76
N ALA A 168 10.62 19.84 -17.10
CA ALA A 168 9.55 20.76 -17.46
C ALA A 168 9.21 21.74 -16.33
N ALA A 169 9.16 21.27 -15.08
CA ALA A 169 8.92 22.12 -13.91
C ALA A 169 10.06 23.14 -13.70
N ILE A 170 11.32 22.69 -13.79
CA ILE A 170 12.51 23.56 -13.62
C ILE A 170 12.58 24.60 -14.73
N LYS A 171 12.54 24.18 -15.99
CA LYS A 171 12.67 25.06 -17.16
C LYS A 171 11.49 26.03 -17.26
N GLY A 172 10.30 25.53 -16.96
CA GLY A 172 9.08 26.33 -16.94
C GLY A 172 8.96 27.27 -15.76
N LYS A 173 9.79 27.10 -14.71
CA LYS A 173 9.69 27.80 -13.42
C LYS A 173 8.28 27.71 -12.83
N LYS A 174 7.68 26.52 -12.91
CA LYS A 174 6.34 26.22 -12.40
C LYS A 174 6.43 25.18 -11.29
N PRO A 175 5.44 25.13 -10.38
CA PRO A 175 5.31 24.00 -9.46
C PRO A 175 5.31 22.67 -10.23
N PHE A 176 5.89 21.65 -9.62
CA PHE A 176 5.85 20.30 -10.17
C PHE A 176 4.40 19.82 -10.25
N ASP A 177 3.99 19.33 -11.42
CA ASP A 177 2.63 18.84 -11.64
C ASP A 177 2.53 17.35 -11.29
N TYR A 178 1.97 17.06 -10.13
CA TYR A 178 1.75 15.70 -9.64
C TYR A 178 0.71 14.93 -10.45
N ASP A 179 -0.17 15.61 -11.17
CA ASP A 179 -1.30 15.02 -11.88
C ASP A 179 -0.95 14.68 -13.34
N THR A 180 0.12 15.26 -13.89
CA THR A 180 0.64 14.86 -15.21
C THR A 180 1.10 13.40 -15.20
N PRO A 181 0.56 12.51 -16.05
CA PRO A 181 0.97 11.11 -16.09
C PRO A 181 2.43 10.94 -16.53
N ALA A 182 3.15 10.03 -15.88
CA ALA A 182 4.47 9.56 -16.31
C ALA A 182 4.36 8.09 -16.75
N GLU A 183 4.88 7.71 -17.92
CA GLU A 183 4.76 6.34 -18.45
C GLU A 183 5.40 5.29 -17.52
N GLY A 184 6.49 5.68 -16.86
CA GLY A 184 7.30 4.84 -15.99
C GLY A 184 6.76 4.65 -14.58
N LEU A 185 5.70 5.36 -14.19
CA LEU A 185 5.10 5.27 -12.87
C LEU A 185 3.61 5.62 -12.96
N LYS A 186 2.77 4.59 -12.89
CA LYS A 186 1.31 4.74 -13.02
C LYS A 186 0.58 3.89 -12.01
N ALA A 187 -0.49 4.43 -11.45
CA ALA A 187 -1.57 3.61 -10.97
C ALA A 187 -2.48 3.28 -12.16
N ILE A 188 -2.64 1.99 -12.45
CA ILE A 188 -3.50 1.49 -13.53
C ILE A 188 -4.95 1.47 -13.08
N ASP A 189 -5.15 1.16 -11.80
CA ASP A 189 -6.39 1.27 -11.08
C ASP A 189 -6.07 1.54 -9.60
N ARG A 190 -7.13 1.67 -8.78
CA ARG A 190 -7.05 1.97 -7.35
C ARG A 190 -6.03 1.11 -6.57
N TYR A 191 -5.78 -0.12 -6.98
CA TYR A 191 -4.85 -1.01 -6.29
C TYR A 191 -3.79 -1.64 -7.20
N THR A 192 -3.57 -1.12 -8.41
CA THR A 192 -2.52 -1.64 -9.31
C THR A 192 -1.51 -0.56 -9.62
N LEU A 193 -0.30 -0.71 -9.10
CA LEU A 193 0.84 0.16 -9.39
C LEU A 193 1.72 -0.49 -10.47
N ARG A 194 2.09 0.26 -11.49
CA ARG A 194 2.96 -0.21 -12.58
C ARG A 194 4.15 0.72 -12.75
N PHE A 195 5.31 0.09 -12.85
CA PHE A 195 6.57 0.72 -13.21
C PHE A 195 6.98 0.32 -14.61
N LYS A 196 7.55 1.26 -15.38
CA LYS A 196 8.15 0.99 -16.68
C LYS A 196 9.49 1.72 -16.82
N LEU A 197 10.53 0.93 -16.97
CA LEU A 197 11.92 1.36 -16.96
C LEU A 197 12.45 1.39 -18.40
N ALA A 198 13.38 2.29 -18.70
CA ALA A 198 14.00 2.39 -20.01
C ALA A 198 14.94 1.24 -20.35
N GLN A 199 15.39 0.48 -19.33
CA GLN A 199 16.38 -0.58 -19.48
C GLN A 199 16.10 -1.76 -18.53
N PRO A 200 16.51 -2.99 -18.89
CA PRO A 200 16.37 -4.15 -18.03
C PRO A 200 17.01 -3.92 -16.65
N THR A 201 16.20 -4.03 -15.59
CA THR A 201 16.65 -3.81 -14.21
C THR A 201 16.15 -4.93 -13.29
N PRO A 202 16.74 -6.14 -13.34
CA PRO A 202 16.24 -7.30 -12.60
C PRO A 202 16.20 -7.13 -11.07
N ARG A 203 17.01 -6.21 -10.53
CA ARG A 203 17.08 -5.88 -9.10
C ARG A 203 16.17 -4.72 -8.68
N PHE A 204 15.32 -4.21 -9.59
CA PHE A 204 14.42 -3.10 -9.27
C PHE A 204 13.49 -3.41 -8.09
N ILE A 205 13.17 -4.68 -7.85
CA ILE A 205 12.39 -5.09 -6.69
C ILE A 205 13.03 -4.70 -5.34
N ASP A 206 14.35 -4.58 -5.26
CA ASP A 206 15.05 -4.17 -4.04
C ASP A 206 14.68 -2.72 -3.68
N GLU A 207 14.54 -1.84 -4.68
CA GLU A 207 14.06 -0.46 -4.51
C GLU A 207 12.67 -0.44 -3.87
N LEU A 208 11.82 -1.41 -4.26
CA LEU A 208 10.45 -1.53 -3.78
C LEU A 208 10.34 -2.01 -2.33
N THR A 209 11.48 -2.21 -1.65
CA THR A 209 11.56 -2.57 -0.23
C THR A 209 11.92 -1.40 0.68
N ASP A 210 12.31 -0.25 0.14
CA ASP A 210 12.78 0.89 0.93
C ASP A 210 11.62 1.85 1.28
N PRO A 211 11.10 1.83 2.52
CA PRO A 211 10.02 2.72 2.94
C PRO A 211 10.43 4.20 2.92
N ALA A 212 11.72 4.51 2.99
CA ALA A 212 12.19 5.88 2.95
C ALA A 212 12.26 6.45 1.53
N THR A 213 12.02 5.63 0.50
CA THR A 213 12.05 6.04 -0.91
C THR A 213 10.73 5.74 -1.63
N VAL A 214 10.09 4.61 -1.30
CA VAL A 214 8.83 4.19 -1.92
C VAL A 214 7.71 3.96 -0.90
N GLY A 215 7.88 4.38 0.35
CA GLY A 215 6.81 4.31 1.35
C GLY A 215 5.64 5.18 0.96
N ALA A 216 4.42 4.66 1.09
CA ALA A 216 3.22 5.41 0.71
C ALA A 216 3.03 6.64 1.61
N VAL A 217 2.71 7.78 0.98
CA VAL A 217 2.43 9.04 1.68
C VAL A 217 1.08 9.57 1.22
N ALA A 218 0.23 9.98 2.16
CA ALA A 218 -1.06 10.60 1.84
C ALA A 218 -0.84 12.06 1.38
N ARG A 219 -1.18 12.37 0.13
CA ARG A 219 -1.04 13.70 -0.46
C ARG A 219 -1.79 14.77 0.32
N GLU A 220 -2.98 14.42 0.80
CA GLU A 220 -3.88 15.30 1.55
C GLU A 220 -3.23 15.82 2.84
N VAL A 221 -2.46 14.96 3.53
CA VAL A 221 -1.73 15.32 4.75
C VAL A 221 -0.60 16.30 4.44
N VAL A 222 0.19 16.00 3.40
CA VAL A 222 1.30 16.87 2.98
C VAL A 222 0.79 18.22 2.49
N GLU A 223 -0.30 18.26 1.72
CA GLU A 223 -0.88 19.52 1.24
C GLU A 223 -1.50 20.35 2.35
N ARG A 224 -2.08 19.71 3.38
CA ARG A 224 -2.68 20.41 4.52
C ARG A 224 -1.63 21.08 5.40
N TYR A 225 -0.57 20.37 5.76
CA TYR A 225 0.41 20.87 6.73
C TYR A 225 1.59 21.56 6.07
N GLY A 226 1.84 21.31 4.78
CA GLY A 226 3.00 21.84 4.09
C GLY A 226 4.29 21.14 4.52
N ASP A 227 5.34 21.95 4.65
CA ASP A 227 6.65 21.53 5.19
C ASP A 227 6.68 21.81 6.71
#